data_AF-A0A3R7SZ36-F1
#
_entry.id   AF-A0A3R7SZ36-F1
#
_cell.length_a   1.000
_cell.length_b   1.000
_cell.length_c   1.000
_cell.angle_alpha   90.00
_cell.angle_beta   90.00
_cell.angle_gamma   90.00
#
_symmetry.space_group_name_H-M   'P 1'
#
loop_
_entity.id
_entity.type
_entity.pdbx_description
1 polymer ?
#
loop_
_entity_poly.entity_id
_entity_poly.type
_entity_poly.pdbx_seq_one_letter_code
_entity_poly.pdbx_strand_id
1 'polypeptide(L)'
;MNKIILSALFSITFSICSSQTLDSRLIEKLKRDVIYLSSDELKGRNTGTESEKIAADYIIEKLKFYNVTPKGSKGFFQEFTAKINANPHTNIGAKEITGRNVVGYLDNQS
;
A
#
# COMPACT_ATOMS: atom_id res chain seq x y z
N MET A 1 -24.60 -34.78 -35.00
CA MET A 1 -24.06 -34.94 -33.63
C MET A 1 -22.77 -34.15 -33.43
N ASN A 2 -21.73 -34.35 -34.25
CA ASN A 2 -20.44 -33.66 -34.09
C ASN A 2 -20.50 -32.12 -34.16
N LYS A 3 -21.37 -31.54 -35.00
CA LYS A 3 -21.56 -30.08 -35.09
C LYS A 3 -22.24 -29.48 -33.85
N ILE A 4 -23.13 -30.23 -33.20
CA ILE A 4 -23.82 -29.81 -31.97
C ILE A 4 -22.84 -29.86 -30.79
N ILE A 5 -22.01 -30.91 -30.72
CA ILE A 5 -20.95 -31.04 -29.72
C ILE A 5 -19.91 -29.91 -29.87
N LEU A 6 -19.49 -29.60 -31.10
CA LEU A 6 -18.53 -28.53 -31.38
C LEU A 6 -19.10 -27.14 -31.06
N SER A 7 -20.38 -26.91 -31.34
CA SER A 7 -21.10 -25.69 -30.97
C SER A 7 -21.25 -25.52 -29.46
N ALA A 8 -21.56 -26.59 -28.73
CA ALA A 8 -21.64 -26.58 -27.27
C ALA A 8 -20.26 -26.32 -26.64
N LEU A 9 -19.20 -26.92 -27.16
CA LEU A 9 -17.83 -26.72 -26.69
C LEU A 9 -17.36 -25.27 -26.90
N PHE A 10 -17.70 -24.67 -28.05
CA PHE A 10 -17.41 -23.26 -28.33
C PHE A 10 -18.15 -22.29 -27.38
N SER A 11 -19.40 -22.60 -27.04
CA SER A 11 -20.20 -21.82 -26.08
C SER A 11 -19.65 -21.86 -24.65
N ILE A 12 -19.12 -23.02 -24.22
CA ILE A 12 -18.48 -23.21 -22.91
C ILE A 12 -17.17 -22.40 -22.84
N THR A 13 -16.36 -22.40 -23.90
CA THR A 13 -15.10 -21.63 -23.92
C THR A 13 -15.31 -20.12 -23.96
N PHE A 14 -16.42 -19.63 -24.53
CA PHE A 14 -16.72 -18.20 -24.57
C PHE A 14 -17.08 -17.64 -23.19
N SER A 15 -17.75 -18.43 -22.34
CA SER A 15 -18.08 -18.02 -20.96
C SER A 15 -16.87 -17.91 -20.03
N ILE A 16 -15.80 -18.68 -20.29
CA ILE A 16 -14.57 -18.66 -19.48
C ILE A 16 -13.70 -17.43 -19.82
N CYS A 17 -13.86 -16.85 -21.01
CA CYS A 17 -13.03 -15.75 -21.51
C CYS A 17 -13.40 -14.36 -20.93
N SER A 18 -14.54 -14.22 -20.23
CA SER A 18 -15.10 -12.89 -19.90
C SER A 18 -15.13 -12.49 -18.42
N SER A 19 -14.31 -13.08 -17.53
CA SER A 19 -14.26 -12.62 -16.13
C SER A 19 -12.88 -12.13 -15.68
N GLN A 20 -12.62 -10.86 -15.94
CA GLN A 20 -11.68 -10.04 -15.18
C GLN A 20 -12.36 -8.71 -14.82
N THR A 21 -13.46 -8.78 -14.07
CA THR A 21 -14.03 -7.58 -13.46
C THR A 21 -13.18 -7.21 -12.25
N LEU A 22 -12.66 -5.98 -12.20
CA LEU A 22 -12.04 -5.47 -10.99
C LEU A 22 -13.03 -5.59 -9.82
N ASP A 23 -12.61 -6.23 -8.73
CA ASP A 23 -13.44 -6.41 -7.54
C ASP A 23 -13.86 -5.04 -6.98
N SER A 24 -15.14 -4.69 -7.13
CA SER A 24 -15.69 -3.44 -6.59
C SER A 24 -15.41 -3.28 -5.10
N ARG A 25 -15.36 -4.38 -4.33
CA ARG A 25 -15.03 -4.33 -2.90
C ARG A 25 -13.58 -3.96 -2.66
N LEU A 26 -12.67 -4.41 -3.51
CA LEU A 26 -11.26 -4.01 -3.48
C LEU A 26 -11.12 -2.52 -3.79
N ILE A 27 -11.80 -2.03 -4.84
CA ILE A 27 -11.79 -0.60 -5.21
C ILE A 27 -12.27 0.27 -4.05
N GLU A 28 -13.38 -0.10 -3.40
CA GLU A 28 -13.92 0.66 -2.27
C GLU A 28 -12.99 0.63 -1.04
N LYS A 29 -12.26 -0.48 -0.81
CA LYS A 29 -11.22 -0.52 0.23
C LYS A 29 -10.08 0.44 -0.09
N LEU A 30 -9.55 0.39 -1.32
CA LEU A 30 -8.47 1.28 -1.76
C LEU A 30 -8.86 2.75 -1.65
N LYS A 31 -10.07 3.11 -2.10
CA LYS A 31 -10.58 4.48 -1.97
C LYS A 31 -10.61 4.95 -0.52
N ARG A 32 -11.14 4.13 0.41
CA ARG A 32 -11.16 4.48 1.84
C ARG A 32 -9.76 4.73 2.38
N ASP A 33 -8.80 3.88 2.02
CA ASP A 33 -7.43 3.98 2.53
C ASP A 33 -6.74 5.24 1.99
N VAL A 34 -6.93 5.57 0.70
CA VAL A 34 -6.44 6.81 0.09
C VAL A 34 -7.09 8.03 0.74
N ILE A 35 -8.43 8.06 0.86
CA ILE A 35 -9.18 9.18 1.45
C ILE A 35 -8.70 9.47 2.87
N TYR A 36 -8.52 8.43 3.70
CA TYR A 36 -8.03 8.62 5.07
C TYR A 36 -6.59 9.16 5.10
N LEU A 37 -5.68 8.53 4.35
CA LEU A 37 -4.26 8.92 4.32
C LEU A 37 -4.01 10.30 3.68
N SER A 38 -4.96 10.81 2.91
CA SER A 38 -4.95 12.17 2.35
C SER A 38 -5.89 13.14 3.05
N SER A 39 -6.48 12.75 4.19
CA SER A 39 -7.48 13.59 4.86
C SER A 39 -6.84 14.76 5.61
N ASP A 40 -7.62 15.83 5.78
CA ASP A 40 -7.24 16.99 6.61
C ASP A 40 -7.04 16.62 8.08
N GLU A 41 -7.62 15.50 8.54
CA GLU A 41 -7.43 14.97 9.90
C GLU A 41 -5.96 14.70 10.20
N LEU A 42 -5.22 14.21 9.19
CA LEU A 42 -3.78 13.99 9.31
C LEU A 42 -2.98 15.29 9.21
N LYS A 43 -3.54 16.41 8.72
CA LYS A 43 -2.84 17.71 8.63
C LYS A 43 -1.50 17.67 7.85
N GLY A 44 -1.35 16.69 6.96
CA GLY A 44 -0.10 16.36 6.27
C GLY A 44 0.66 15.19 6.90
N ARG A 45 1.75 14.73 6.27
CA ARG A 45 2.52 13.55 6.71
C ARG A 45 4.02 13.74 6.49
N ASN A 46 4.50 14.96 6.73
CA ASN A 46 5.93 15.25 6.58
C ASN A 46 6.74 14.39 7.55
N THR A 47 7.92 13.96 7.11
CA THR A 47 8.84 13.14 7.90
C THR A 47 9.11 13.76 9.28
N GLY A 48 9.02 12.96 10.34
CA GLY A 48 9.25 13.38 11.72
C GLY A 48 8.09 14.10 12.39
N THR A 49 6.94 14.24 11.72
CA THR A 49 5.72 14.81 12.33
C THR A 49 4.93 13.77 13.11
N GLU A 50 4.04 14.20 14.01
CA GLU A 50 3.15 13.26 14.71
C GLU A 50 2.22 12.53 13.73
N SER A 51 1.74 13.23 12.71
CA SER A 51 0.89 12.66 11.67
C SER A 51 1.58 11.62 10.79
N GLU A 52 2.91 11.71 10.61
CA GLU A 52 3.71 10.62 10.01
C GLU A 52 3.56 9.34 10.83
N LYS A 53 3.66 9.42 12.16
CA LYS A 53 3.53 8.25 13.05
C LYS A 53 2.13 7.66 12.98
N ILE A 54 1.09 8.49 13.02
CA ILE A 54 -0.31 8.04 12.89
C ILE A 54 -0.52 7.32 11.55
N ALA A 55 -0.01 7.88 10.46
CA ALA A 55 -0.09 7.24 9.14
C ALA A 55 0.69 5.93 9.09
N ALA A 56 1.85 5.86 9.73
CA ALA A 56 2.66 4.65 9.81
C ALA A 56 1.95 3.54 10.60
N ASP A 57 1.33 3.88 11.73
CA ASP A 57 0.52 2.96 12.53
C ASP A 57 -0.68 2.44 11.73
N TYR A 58 -1.38 3.31 10.99
CA TYR A 58 -2.47 2.91 10.11
C TYR A 58 -2.02 1.88 9.07
N ILE A 59 -0.88 2.10 8.41
CA ILE A 59 -0.32 1.16 7.44
C ILE A 59 0.03 -0.17 8.12
N ILE A 60 0.61 -0.13 9.31
CA ILE A 60 0.93 -1.35 10.08
C ILE A 60 -0.32 -2.17 10.39
N GLU A 61 -1.41 -1.54 10.80
CA GLU A 61 -2.66 -2.25 11.07
C GLU A 61 -3.20 -2.94 9.82
N LYS A 62 -3.05 -2.31 8.64
CA LYS A 62 -3.37 -2.96 7.36
C LYS A 62 -2.46 -4.16 7.07
N LEU A 63 -1.15 -4.00 7.24
CA LEU A 63 -0.18 -5.07 7.03
C LEU A 63 -0.44 -6.27 7.96
N LYS A 64 -0.73 -6.02 9.23
CA LYS A 64 -1.13 -7.05 10.21
C LYS A 64 -2.42 -7.74 9.79
N PHE A 65 -3.43 -6.99 9.35
CA PHE A 65 -4.69 -7.55 8.87
C PHE A 65 -4.48 -8.52 7.70
N TYR A 66 -3.50 -8.26 6.84
CA TYR A 66 -3.12 -9.13 5.72
C TYR A 66 -2.07 -10.20 6.09
N ASN A 67 -1.76 -10.39 7.38
CA ASN A 67 -0.76 -11.34 7.88
C ASN A 67 0.63 -11.15 7.26
N VAL A 68 0.99 -9.93 6.89
CA VAL A 68 2.32 -9.60 6.38
C VAL A 68 3.33 -9.68 7.53
N THR A 69 4.48 -10.30 7.29
CA THR A 69 5.52 -10.45 8.33
C THR A 69 6.32 -9.15 8.47
N PRO A 70 6.55 -8.63 9.69
CA PRO A 70 7.37 -7.44 9.89
C PRO A 70 8.83 -7.66 9.48
N LYS A 71 9.44 -6.67 8.81
CA LYS A 71 10.85 -6.72 8.38
C LYS A 71 11.61 -5.40 8.57
N GLY A 72 11.12 -4.53 9.44
CA GLY A 72 11.87 -3.35 9.90
C GLY A 72 12.98 -3.71 10.89
N SER A 73 13.79 -2.73 11.27
CA SER A 73 14.81 -2.90 12.32
C SER A 73 14.19 -3.11 13.70
N LYS A 74 12.95 -2.63 13.92
CA LYS A 74 12.15 -2.86 15.11
C LYS A 74 10.70 -3.16 14.72
N GLY A 75 10.37 -4.46 14.60
CA GLY A 75 9.06 -4.88 14.12
C GLY A 75 8.84 -4.41 12.68
N PHE A 76 7.73 -3.75 12.38
CA PHE A 76 7.51 -3.14 11.07
C PHE A 76 8.31 -1.85 10.85
N PHE A 77 8.79 -1.20 11.91
CA PHE A 77 9.45 0.09 11.80
C PHE A 77 10.93 -0.04 11.46
N GLN A 78 11.39 0.84 10.57
CA GLN A 78 12.80 1.07 10.32
C GLN A 78 13.06 2.58 10.36
N GLU A 79 13.63 3.05 11.46
CA GLU A 79 13.97 4.47 11.64
C GLU A 79 15.25 4.82 10.88
N PHE A 80 15.29 6.04 10.37
CA PHE A 80 16.47 6.63 9.72
C PHE A 80 16.54 8.12 10.05
N THR A 81 17.75 8.69 10.00
CA THR A 81 17.96 10.13 10.18
C THR A 81 18.25 10.76 8.84
N ALA A 82 17.53 11.82 8.50
CA ALA A 82 17.72 12.61 7.30
C ALA A 82 18.07 14.05 7.66
N LYS A 83 18.98 14.65 6.88
CA LYS A 83 19.25 16.09 6.92
C LYS A 83 18.34 16.77 5.90
N ILE A 84 17.41 17.59 6.37
CA ILE A 84 16.53 18.37 5.49
C ILE A 84 16.93 19.84 5.55
N ASN A 85 17.23 20.38 4.37
CA ASN A 85 17.51 21.79 4.17
C ASN A 85 16.20 22.56 4.04
N ALA A 86 16.09 23.72 4.72
CA ALA A 86 14.95 24.61 4.55
C ALA A 86 14.86 25.20 3.13
N ASN A 87 16.01 25.34 2.46
CA ASN A 87 16.11 25.72 1.05
C ASN A 87 16.88 24.63 0.29
N PRO A 88 16.30 24.00 -0.74
CA PRO A 88 16.95 22.92 -1.49
C PRO A 88 18.22 23.38 -2.24
N HIS A 89 18.45 24.68 -2.38
CA HIS A 89 19.62 25.27 -3.02
C HIS A 89 20.69 25.78 -2.03
N THR A 90 20.52 25.60 -0.72
CA THR A 90 21.54 25.95 0.27
C THR A 90 21.69 24.87 1.34
N ASN A 91 22.91 24.69 1.85
CA ASN A 91 23.18 23.79 2.97
C ASN A 91 23.17 24.51 4.34
N ILE A 92 22.75 25.78 4.36
CA ILE A 92 22.68 26.60 5.57
C ILE A 92 21.32 26.35 6.24
N GLY A 93 21.34 25.92 7.51
CA GLY A 93 20.12 25.65 8.27
C GLY A 93 19.54 24.24 8.07
N ALA A 94 20.35 23.28 7.65
CA ALA A 94 19.98 21.87 7.60
C ALA A 94 19.56 21.37 9.00
N LYS A 95 18.34 20.82 9.10
CA LYS A 95 17.85 20.20 10.33
C LYS A 95 17.87 18.68 10.19
N GLU A 96 18.43 18.01 11.19
CA GLU A 96 18.29 16.57 11.31
C GLU A 96 16.87 16.24 11.78
N ILE A 97 16.20 15.39 11.02
CA ILE A 97 14.91 14.84 11.35
C ILE A 97 15.00 13.31 11.32
N THR A 98 14.32 12.65 12.24
CA THR A 98 14.16 11.21 12.21
C THR A 98 12.89 10.88 11.44
N GLY A 99 13.05 10.08 10.39
CA GLY A 99 11.94 9.48 9.64
C GLY A 99 11.82 8.00 9.92
N ARG A 100 10.73 7.40 9.46
CA ARG A 100 10.44 6.00 9.70
C ARG A 100 9.80 5.32 8.49
N ASN A 101 10.49 4.30 7.99
CA ASN A 101 9.91 3.37 7.02
C ASN A 101 8.98 2.37 7.74
N VAL A 102 7.95 1.92 7.04
CA VAL A 102 7.12 0.77 7.42
C VAL A 102 7.41 -0.36 6.43
N VAL A 103 8.01 -1.45 6.92
CA VAL A 103 8.53 -2.53 6.08
C VAL A 103 7.89 -3.85 6.48
N GLY A 104 7.19 -4.46 5.53
CA GLY A 104 6.60 -5.78 5.63
C GLY A 104 7.08 -6.70 4.51
N TYR A 105 7.07 -8.00 4.77
CA TYR A 105 7.44 -9.05 3.83
C TYR A 105 6.30 -10.07 3.74
N LEU A 106 5.87 -10.35 2.51
CA LEU A 106 4.92 -11.41 2.19
C LEU A 106 5.67 -12.45 1.36
N ASP A 107 5.88 -13.62 1.94
CA ASP A 107 6.49 -14.75 1.23
C ASP A 107 5.41 -15.44 0.39
N ASN A 108 5.45 -15.22 -0.93
CA ASN A 108 4.50 -15.77 -1.88
C ASN A 108 4.91 -17.18 -2.35
N GLN A 109 5.63 -17.95 -1.52
CA GLN A 109 6.03 -19.36 -1.70
C GLN A 109 5.71 -19.89 -3.11
N SER A 110 6.58 -19.55 -4.05
CA SER A 110 6.43 -19.92 -5.47
C SER A 110 7.07 -21.26 -5.76
#